data_AF-A0A429XD43-F1
#
_entry.id   AF-A0A429XD43-F1
#
_cell.length_a   1.000
_cell.length_b   1.000
_cell.length_c   1.000
_cell.angle_alpha   90.00
_cell.angle_beta   90.00
_cell.angle_gamma   90.00
#
_symmetry.space_group_name_H-M   'P 1'
#
loop_
_entity.id
_entity.type
_entity.pdbx_description
1 polymer ?
#
loop_
_entity_poly.entity_id
_entity_poly.type
_entity_poly.pdbx_seq_one_letter_code
_entity_poly.pdbx_strand_id
1 'polypeptide(L)'
;MLKEHIKGLGVISSLLAIAGLVLMFSSIFFGTSLGESWLLNQEDGVADTSQYMMVIETYKNNFVIAGSILFGVGLLTAILTYFTFLLYGIRKTTISPDNNN
;
A
#
# COMPACT_ATOMS: atom_id res chain seq x y z
N MET A 1 10.09 25.00 -1.19
CA MET A 1 10.59 23.84 -1.96
C MET A 1 10.72 22.54 -1.16
N LEU A 2 11.69 22.33 -0.25
CA LEU A 2 11.88 21.03 0.44
C LEU A 2 10.70 20.64 1.35
N LYS A 3 10.16 21.60 2.12
CA LYS A 3 9.00 21.37 2.99
C LYS A 3 7.73 20.98 2.24
N GLU A 4 7.53 21.48 1.03
CA GLU A 4 6.37 21.16 0.19
C GLU A 4 6.49 19.75 -0.40
N HIS A 5 7.71 19.34 -0.81
CA HIS A 5 7.97 17.98 -1.25
C HIS A 5 7.76 16.95 -0.13
N ILE A 6 8.23 17.24 1.09
CA ILE A 6 8.02 16.38 2.27
C ILE A 6 6.52 16.25 2.60
N LYS A 7 5.75 17.35 2.46
CA LYS A 7 4.29 17.32 2.66
C LYS A 7 3.60 16.47 1.59
N GLY A 8 4.00 16.59 0.33
CA GLY A 8 3.48 15.77 -0.77
C GLY A 8 3.75 14.28 -0.57
N LEU A 9 4.97 13.92 -0.15
CA LEU A 9 5.36 12.55 0.19
C LEU A 9 4.49 11.95 1.29
N GLY A 10 4.15 12.72 2.33
CA GLY A 10 3.26 12.26 3.40
C GLY A 10 1.81 12.00 2.93
N VAL A 11 1.30 12.80 2.00
CA VAL A 11 -0.04 12.57 1.42
C VAL A 11 -0.03 11.31 0.55
N ILE A 12 0.98 11.16 -0.31
CA ILE A 12 1.12 9.99 -1.18
C ILE A 12 1.28 8.73 -0.35
N SER A 13 2.09 8.75 0.71
CA SER A 13 2.29 7.58 1.58
C SER A 13 1.02 7.16 2.31
N SER A 14 0.22 8.14 2.78
CA SER A 14 -1.08 7.88 3.40
C SER A 14 -2.07 7.27 2.42
N LEU A 15 -2.14 7.80 1.19
CA LEU A 15 -2.97 7.23 0.12
C LEU A 15 -2.53 5.80 -0.21
N LEU A 16 -1.22 5.55 -0.28
CA LEU A 16 -0.67 4.21 -0.54
C LEU A 16 -1.02 3.21 0.56
N ALA A 17 -0.93 3.63 1.82
CA ALA A 17 -1.30 2.81 2.97
C ALA A 17 -2.80 2.48 2.98
N ILE A 18 -3.66 3.48 2.74
CA ILE A 18 -5.11 3.28 2.66
C ILE A 18 -5.46 2.36 1.49
N ALA A 19 -4.87 2.58 0.31
CA ALA A 19 -5.09 1.73 -0.85
C ALA A 19 -4.64 0.28 -0.60
N GLY A 20 -3.49 0.09 0.05
CA GLY A 20 -3.01 -1.23 0.46
C GLY A 20 -3.98 -1.95 1.40
N LEU A 21 -4.50 -1.24 2.41
CA LEU A 21 -5.52 -1.79 3.33
C LEU A 21 -6.80 -2.16 2.58
N VAL A 22 -7.31 -1.28 1.72
CA VAL A 22 -8.52 -1.54 0.93
C VAL A 22 -8.35 -2.80 0.09
N LEU A 23 -7.20 -2.98 -0.56
CA LEU A 23 -6.89 -4.18 -1.35
C LEU A 23 -6.82 -5.45 -0.50
N MET A 24 -6.20 -5.40 0.68
CA MET A 24 -6.13 -6.56 1.58
C MET A 24 -7.53 -7.01 2.05
N PHE A 25 -8.35 -6.07 2.52
CA PHE A 25 -9.68 -6.38 3.05
C PHE A 25 -10.70 -6.70 1.95
N SER A 26 -10.56 -6.10 0.76
CA SER A 26 -11.43 -6.37 -0.39
C SER A 26 -10.95 -7.54 -1.25
N SER A 27 -9.88 -8.24 -0.84
CA SER A 27 -9.29 -9.37 -1.57
C SER A 27 -10.27 -10.50 -1.85
N ILE A 28 -11.22 -10.74 -0.94
CA ILE A 28 -12.27 -11.74 -1.11
C ILE A 28 -13.16 -11.35 -2.28
N PHE A 29 -13.67 -10.10 -2.30
CA PHE A 29 -14.56 -9.61 -3.35
C PHE A 29 -13.89 -9.63 -4.74
N PHE A 30 -12.65 -9.15 -4.82
CA PHE A 30 -11.91 -9.18 -6.08
C PHE A 30 -11.52 -10.61 -6.51
N GLY A 31 -11.13 -11.46 -5.56
CA GLY A 31 -10.78 -12.86 -5.81
C GLY A 31 -11.96 -13.68 -6.30
N THR A 32 -13.15 -13.50 -5.71
CA THR A 32 -14.37 -14.18 -6.16
C THR A 32 -14.84 -13.66 -7.51
N SER A 33 -14.82 -12.34 -7.75
CA SER A 33 -15.23 -11.76 -9.03
C SER A 33 -14.34 -12.23 -10.19
N LEU A 34 -13.02 -12.31 -9.98
CA LEU A 34 -12.10 -12.87 -10.98
C LEU A 34 -12.24 -14.38 -11.13
N GLY A 35 -12.52 -15.10 -10.04
CA GLY A 35 -12.84 -16.53 -10.11
C GLY A 35 -14.09 -16.81 -10.93
N GLU A 36 -15.17 -16.06 -10.72
CA GLU A 36 -16.41 -16.16 -11.50
C GLU A 36 -16.16 -15.81 -12.98
N SER A 37 -15.41 -14.74 -13.25
CA SER A 37 -15.04 -14.39 -14.61
C SER A 37 -14.18 -15.46 -15.28
N TRP A 38 -13.27 -16.10 -14.54
CA TRP A 38 -12.49 -17.22 -15.03
C TRP A 38 -13.41 -18.43 -15.35
N LEU A 39 -14.34 -18.76 -14.46
CA LEU A 39 -15.30 -19.85 -14.66
C LEU A 39 -16.18 -19.64 -15.90
N LEU A 40 -16.64 -18.42 -16.15
CA LEU A 40 -17.44 -18.08 -17.34
C LEU A 40 -16.66 -18.23 -18.66
N ASN A 41 -15.33 -18.26 -18.62
CA ASN A 41 -14.47 -18.44 -19.79
C ASN A 41 -14.09 -19.90 -20.06
N GLN A 42 -14.52 -20.84 -19.21
CA GLN A 42 -14.36 -22.27 -19.44
C GLN A 42 -15.39 -22.77 -20.45
N GLU A 43 -15.01 -23.77 -21.26
CA GLU A 43 -15.95 -24.48 -22.13
C GLU A 43 -17.09 -25.02 -21.25
N ASP A 44 -18.31 -24.56 -21.53
CA ASP A 44 -19.57 -24.81 -20.80
C ASP A 44 -19.79 -24.08 -19.45
N GLY A 45 -18.86 -23.23 -19.00
CA GLY A 45 -19.01 -22.51 -17.72
C GLY A 45 -18.97 -23.44 -16.50
N VAL A 46 -18.42 -24.65 -16.67
CA VAL A 46 -18.31 -25.68 -15.65
C VAL A 46 -16.83 -25.92 -15.38
N ALA A 47 -16.46 -25.95 -14.12
CA ALA A 47 -15.12 -26.36 -13.69
C ALA A 47 -15.24 -27.33 -12.52
N ASP A 48 -14.22 -28.17 -12.35
CA ASP A 48 -14.10 -28.96 -11.14
C ASP A 48 -14.02 -28.03 -9.91
N THR A 49 -14.76 -28.37 -8.85
CA THR A 49 -14.84 -27.55 -7.63
C THR A 49 -13.47 -27.29 -7.02
N SER A 50 -12.56 -28.28 -7.06
CA SER A 50 -11.21 -28.14 -6.50
C SER A 50 -10.36 -27.17 -7.33
N GLN A 51 -10.51 -27.20 -8.65
CA GLN A 51 -9.82 -26.28 -9.55
C GLN A 51 -10.34 -24.85 -9.37
N TYR A 52 -11.67 -24.67 -9.29
CA TYR A 52 -12.29 -23.37 -9.06
C TYR A 52 -11.85 -22.74 -7.73
N MET A 53 -11.86 -23.52 -6.65
CA MET A 53 -11.39 -23.07 -5.33
C MET A 53 -9.91 -22.65 -5.36
N MET A 54 -9.06 -23.42 -6.03
CA MET A 54 -7.63 -23.10 -6.17
C MET A 54 -7.41 -21.77 -6.90
N VAL A 55 -8.17 -21.51 -7.97
CA VAL A 55 -8.09 -20.27 -8.74
C VAL A 55 -8.52 -19.07 -7.90
N ILE A 56 -9.65 -19.15 -7.20
CA ILE A 56 -10.12 -18.07 -6.31
C ILE A 56 -9.11 -17.80 -5.20
N GLU A 57 -8.58 -18.85 -4.56
CA GLU A 57 -7.61 -18.69 -3.48
C GLU A 57 -6.33 -18.03 -3.97
N THR A 58 -5.88 -18.38 -5.18
CA THR A 58 -4.74 -17.73 -5.84
C THR A 58 -5.00 -16.25 -6.09
N TYR A 59 -6.14 -15.89 -6.67
CA TYR A 59 -6.48 -14.48 -6.89
C TYR A 59 -6.59 -13.70 -5.58
N LYS A 60 -7.26 -14.25 -4.58
CA LYS A 60 -7.36 -13.64 -3.25
C LYS A 60 -5.97 -13.40 -2.64
N ASN A 61 -5.10 -14.40 -2.66
CA ASN A 61 -3.74 -14.26 -2.14
C ASN A 61 -2.94 -13.19 -2.88
N ASN A 62 -3.08 -13.10 -4.20
CA ASN A 62 -2.42 -12.05 -4.97
C ASN A 62 -2.83 -10.64 -4.52
N PHE A 63 -4.11 -10.40 -4.24
CA PHE A 63 -4.57 -9.10 -3.71
C PHE A 63 -4.07 -8.83 -2.30
N VAL A 64 -4.04 -9.85 -1.44
CA VAL A 64 -3.50 -9.72 -0.07
C VAL A 64 -2.01 -9.39 -0.13
N ILE A 65 -1.23 -10.09 -0.94
CA ILE A 65 0.21 -9.87 -1.09
C ILE A 65 0.47 -8.47 -1.68
N ALA A 66 -0.20 -8.11 -2.77
CA ALA A 66 -0.07 -6.79 -3.38
C ALA A 66 -0.45 -5.68 -2.40
N GLY A 67 -1.60 -5.81 -1.73
CA GLY A 67 -2.05 -4.86 -0.71
C GLY A 67 -1.08 -4.74 0.47
N SER A 68 -0.48 -5.86 0.90
CA SER A 68 0.54 -5.88 1.96
C SER A 68 1.81 -5.12 1.55
N ILE A 69 2.26 -5.28 0.30
CA ILE A 69 3.42 -4.55 -0.23
C ILE A 69 3.12 -3.06 -0.29
N LEU A 70 1.97 -2.67 -0.85
CA LEU A 70 1.54 -1.26 -0.93
C LEU A 70 1.43 -0.63 0.46
N PHE A 71 0.84 -1.35 1.41
CA PHE A 71 0.71 -0.91 2.79
C PHE A 71 2.08 -0.78 3.48
N GLY A 72 2.95 -1.79 3.32
CA GLY A 72 4.30 -1.79 3.89
C GLY A 72 5.17 -0.66 3.34
N VAL A 73 5.14 -0.42 2.03
CA VAL A 73 5.85 0.70 1.41
C VAL A 73 5.27 2.04 1.90
N GLY A 74 3.94 2.18 1.95
CA GLY A 74 3.28 3.37 2.47
C GLY A 74 3.69 3.70 3.91
N LEU A 75 3.70 2.70 4.79
CA LEU A 75 4.18 2.84 6.17
C LEU A 75 5.65 3.21 6.23
N LEU A 76 6.50 2.51 5.48
CA LEU A 76 7.95 2.75 5.49
C LEU A 76 8.27 4.17 5.01
N THR A 77 7.62 4.64 3.94
CA THR A 77 7.75 6.02 3.48
C THR A 77 7.25 7.02 4.52
N ALA A 78 6.13 6.76 5.21
CA ALA A 78 5.64 7.63 6.27
C ALA A 78 6.64 7.75 7.44
N ILE A 79 7.23 6.62 7.86
CA ILE A 79 8.26 6.57 8.91
C ILE A 79 9.49 7.38 8.48
N LEU A 80 10.02 7.13 7.27
CA LEU A 80 11.19 7.85 6.76
C LEU A 80 10.93 9.36 6.64
N THR A 81 9.72 9.75 6.21
CA THR A 81 9.31 11.15 6.12
C THR A 81 9.32 11.81 7.50
N TYR A 82 8.76 11.13 8.52
CA TYR A 82 8.74 11.60 9.90
C TYR A 82 10.16 11.76 10.48
N PHE A 83 11.01 10.75 10.34
CA PHE A 83 12.40 10.81 10.81
C PHE A 83 13.21 11.89 10.09
N THR A 84 13.04 12.03 8.77
CA THR A 84 13.70 13.08 7.99
C THR A 84 13.30 14.46 8.49
N PHE A 85 12.00 14.68 8.73
CA PHE A 85 11.51 15.95 9.27
C PHE A 85 12.07 16.25 10.67
N LEU A 86 12.09 15.24 11.54
CA LEU A 86 12.59 15.36 12.91
C LEU A 86 14.10 15.67 12.93
N LEU A 87 14.92 14.93 12.17
CA LEU A 87 16.36 15.18 12.07
C LEU A 87 16.68 16.54 11.45
N TYR A 88 15.93 16.97 10.44
CA TYR A 88 16.11 18.28 9.82
C TYR A 88 15.69 19.42 10.76
N GLY A 89 14.66 19.19 11.59
CA GLY A 89 14.26 20.09 12.67
C GLY A 89 15.37 20.27 13.72
N ILE A 90 15.99 19.17 14.16
CA ILE A 90 17.09 19.16 15.15
C ILE A 90 18.34 19.88 14.62
N ARG A 91 18.71 19.71 13.33
CA ARG A 91 19.84 20.45 12.74
C ARG A 91 19.63 21.97 12.74
N LYS A 92 18.38 22.44 12.68
CA LYS A 92 18.10 23.88 12.69
C LYS A 92 18.29 24.52 14.07
N THR A 93 18.11 23.76 15.15
CA THR A 93 18.26 24.28 16.52
C THR A 93 19.70 24.27 17.01
N THR A 94 20.56 23.40 16.47
CA THR A 94 21.99 23.32 16.86
C THR A 94 22.93 24.21 16.05
N ILE A 95 22.49 24.74 14.90
CA ILE A 95 23.28 25.64 14.04
C ILE A 95 22.65 27.04 13.98
N SER A 96 21.84 27.43 14.96
CA SER A 96 21.56 28.85 15.15
C SER A 96 22.85 29.47 15.69
N PRO A 97 23.49 30.42 14.99
CA PRO A 97 24.53 31.21 15.63
C PRO A 97 23.84 31.91 16.80
N ASP A 98 24.31 31.62 18.00
CA ASP A 98 24.23 32.55 19.11
C ASP A 98 24.91 33.83 18.63
N ASN A 99 24.14 34.71 17.97
CA ASN A 99 24.54 36.08 17.73
C ASN A 99 24.03 36.91 18.90
N ASN A 100 24.72 36.71 20.02
CA ASN A 100 24.99 37.75 20.98
C ASN A 100 25.17 39.11 20.29
N ASN A 101 24.22 40.02 20.52
CA ASN A 101 24.39 41.47 20.62
C ASN A 101 23.16 42.07 21.28
#